data_AF-M0C8T1-F1
#
_entry.id   AF-M0C8T1-F1
#
_cell.length_a   1.000
_cell.length_b   1.000
_cell.length_c   1.000
_cell.angle_alpha   90.00
_cell.angle_beta   90.00
_cell.angle_gamma   90.00
#
_symmetry.space_group_name_H-M   'P 1'
#
loop_
_entity.id
_entity.type
_entity.pdbx_description
1 polymer ?
#
loop_
_entity_poly.entity_id
_entity_poly.type
_entity_poly.pdbx_seq_one_letter_code
_entity_poly.pdbx_strand_id
1 'polypeptide(L)'
;MPVTEWDPLRVEYTTVAELIDFITYTVESISLGFDRWEEEYVRGPGLYFVVVTGVHSGDYADPLGENTWPVETCRVVTENLDGFVEAAETVGHTRDGAVIISTDGTIQKQMVRIKSQSDSEKRTAENEAVEYADWMGTKHLSAIEVSVREEVVAAITLSEENGRMSVFQDGEYDDYQRDELGGVWRPTD
;
A
#
# COMPACT_ATOMS: atom_id res chain seq x y z
N MET A 1 -19.03 37.97 18.06
CA MET A 1 -18.58 37.09 16.97
C MET A 1 -17.07 37.02 17.10
N PRO A 2 -16.47 35.90 17.56
CA PRO A 2 -15.03 35.83 17.62
C PRO A 2 -14.48 35.61 16.21
N VAL A 3 -13.44 36.37 15.90
CA VAL A 3 -12.61 36.24 14.70
C VAL A 3 -11.74 34.99 14.87
N THR A 4 -11.79 34.07 13.91
CA THR A 4 -10.88 32.92 13.87
C THR A 4 -9.49 33.47 13.53
N GLU A 5 -8.59 33.43 14.51
CA GLU A 5 -7.17 33.72 14.34
C GLU A 5 -6.58 32.69 13.38
N TRP A 6 -5.97 33.15 12.29
CA TRP A 6 -5.27 32.29 11.35
C TRP A 6 -3.96 31.89 12.01
N ASP A 7 -3.86 30.64 12.47
CA ASP A 7 -2.62 30.09 13.04
C ASP A 7 -1.59 29.90 11.92
N PRO A 8 -0.49 30.68 11.90
CA PRO A 8 0.56 30.57 10.89
C PRO A 8 1.39 29.27 11.00
N LEU A 9 1.10 28.40 11.98
CA LEU A 9 1.73 27.10 12.18
C LEU A 9 0.85 25.91 11.78
N ARG A 10 -0.36 26.14 11.23
CA ARG A 10 -1.14 25.06 10.60
C ARG A 10 -0.46 24.63 9.30
N VAL A 11 0.41 23.63 9.41
CA VAL A 11 0.70 22.73 8.30
C VAL A 11 -0.60 21.98 8.02
N GLU A 12 -1.08 22.00 6.78
CA GLU A 12 -2.16 21.11 6.36
C GLU A 12 -1.57 19.69 6.39
N TYR A 13 -1.72 19.03 7.53
CA TYR A 13 -1.39 17.62 7.64
C TYR A 13 -2.49 16.85 6.93
N THR A 14 -2.17 16.28 5.76
CA THR A 14 -2.81 15.03 5.36
C THR A 14 -2.60 14.07 6.52
N THR A 15 -3.69 13.69 7.18
CA THR A 15 -3.64 12.67 8.23
C THR A 15 -3.19 11.36 7.61
N VAL A 16 -2.61 10.48 8.43
CA VAL A 16 -2.18 9.15 7.96
C VAL A 16 -3.36 8.37 7.34
N ALA A 17 -4.57 8.58 7.85
CA ALA A 17 -5.80 8.04 7.27
C ALA A 17 -6.04 8.56 5.85
N GLU A 18 -5.97 9.88 5.62
CA GLU A 18 -6.14 10.47 4.28
C GLU A 18 -5.06 10.01 3.29
N LEU A 19 -3.83 9.75 3.76
CA LEU A 19 -2.77 9.16 2.93
C LEU A 19 -3.13 7.73 2.51
N ILE A 20 -3.58 6.90 3.45
CA ILE A 20 -4.03 5.53 3.19
C ILE A 20 -5.21 5.55 2.21
N ASP A 21 -6.21 6.38 2.46
CA ASP A 21 -7.37 6.55 1.59
C ASP A 21 -6.94 6.91 0.17
N PHE A 22 -6.03 7.88 0.02
CA PHE A 22 -5.55 8.29 -1.31
C PHE A 22 -4.81 7.16 -2.06
N ILE A 23 -3.96 6.40 -1.37
CA ILE A 23 -3.28 5.24 -1.96
C ILE A 23 -4.31 4.19 -2.38
N THR A 24 -5.28 3.91 -1.51
CA THR A 24 -6.38 2.98 -1.76
C THR A 24 -7.19 3.38 -3.00
N TYR A 25 -7.61 4.65 -3.10
CA TYR A 25 -8.32 5.16 -4.28
C TYR A 25 -7.48 5.08 -5.56
N THR A 26 -6.17 5.32 -5.46
CA THR A 26 -5.27 5.17 -6.61
C THR A 26 -5.24 3.72 -7.09
N VAL A 27 -5.06 2.78 -6.15
CA VAL A 27 -5.03 1.35 -6.46
C VAL A 27 -6.36 0.87 -7.05
N GLU A 28 -7.48 1.33 -6.49
CA GLU A 28 -8.82 1.07 -6.98
C GLU A 28 -9.01 1.59 -8.41
N SER A 29 -8.61 2.83 -8.67
CA SER A 29 -8.68 3.44 -10.02
C SER A 29 -7.87 2.63 -11.04
N ILE A 30 -6.66 2.18 -10.66
CA ILE A 30 -5.80 1.36 -11.52
C ILE A 30 -6.43 -0.01 -11.78
N SER A 31 -7.01 -0.63 -10.75
CA SER A 31 -7.76 -1.87 -10.92
C SER A 31 -8.87 -1.65 -11.94
N LEU A 32 -9.80 -0.73 -11.66
CA LEU A 32 -10.97 -0.43 -12.51
C LEU A 32 -10.59 -0.08 -13.95
N GLY A 33 -9.51 0.68 -14.14
CA GLY A 33 -9.00 1.11 -15.43
C GLY A 33 -8.47 -0.02 -16.32
N PHE A 34 -8.06 -1.17 -15.74
CA PHE A 34 -7.65 -2.33 -16.51
C PHE A 34 -8.87 -3.19 -16.89
N ASP A 35 -9.04 -3.47 -18.18
CA ASP A 35 -10.25 -4.10 -18.75
C ASP A 35 -10.06 -5.58 -19.17
N ARG A 36 -8.84 -6.12 -19.05
CA ARG A 36 -8.48 -7.46 -19.57
C ARG A 36 -8.34 -8.55 -18.51
N TRP A 37 -9.04 -8.41 -17.37
CA TRP A 37 -8.98 -9.38 -16.27
C TRP A 37 -9.55 -10.76 -16.62
N GLU A 38 -10.45 -10.85 -17.60
CA GLU A 38 -11.07 -12.11 -18.04
C GLU A 38 -10.26 -12.84 -19.12
N GLU A 39 -9.16 -12.25 -19.60
CA GLU A 39 -8.35 -12.84 -20.67
C GLU A 39 -7.40 -13.93 -20.15
N GLU A 40 -7.51 -15.12 -20.74
CA GLU A 40 -6.62 -16.25 -20.45
C GLU A 40 -5.15 -15.84 -20.73
N TYR A 41 -4.26 -16.04 -19.75
CA TYR A 41 -2.83 -15.69 -19.75
C TYR A 41 -2.46 -14.21 -19.61
N VAL A 42 -3.43 -13.30 -19.44
CA VAL A 42 -3.14 -11.88 -19.15
C VAL A 42 -3.02 -11.68 -17.63
N ARG A 43 -1.93 -11.05 -17.20
CA ARG A 43 -1.81 -10.52 -15.84
C ARG A 43 -2.13 -9.03 -15.86
N GLY A 44 -2.95 -8.60 -14.90
CA GLY A 44 -3.20 -7.19 -14.66
C GLY A 44 -2.06 -6.52 -13.89
N PRO A 45 -2.21 -5.23 -13.57
CA PRO A 45 -1.25 -4.50 -12.75
C PRO A 45 -1.17 -5.08 -11.33
N GLY A 46 0.03 -5.12 -10.77
CA GLY A 46 0.33 -5.61 -9.43
C GLY A 46 1.01 -4.57 -8.58
N LEU A 47 0.37 -4.17 -7.49
CA LEU A 47 0.90 -3.14 -6.59
C LEU A 47 1.05 -3.67 -5.18
N TYR A 48 2.05 -3.16 -4.47
CA TYR A 48 2.27 -3.43 -3.07
C TYR A 48 2.88 -2.19 -2.41
N PHE A 49 2.10 -1.49 -1.61
CA PHE A 49 2.53 -0.35 -0.82
C PHE A 49 2.60 -0.72 0.65
N VAL A 50 3.59 -0.18 1.37
CA VAL A 50 3.71 -0.32 2.83
C VAL A 50 3.94 1.07 3.42
N VAL A 51 2.99 1.51 4.25
CA VAL A 51 3.02 2.80 4.94
C VAL A 51 3.65 2.62 6.32
N VAL A 52 4.67 3.41 6.64
CA VAL A 52 5.52 3.20 7.83
C VAL A 52 5.74 4.46 8.67
N THR A 53 5.86 4.29 9.99
CA THR A 53 6.17 5.34 10.97
C THR A 53 7.68 5.61 11.06
N GLY A 54 8.33 5.88 9.91
CA GLY A 54 9.76 6.23 9.86
C GLY A 54 10.48 5.67 8.63
N VAL A 55 11.81 5.89 8.54
CA VAL A 55 12.62 5.52 7.35
C VAL A 55 13.44 4.24 7.51
N HIS A 56 13.31 3.52 8.63
CA HIS A 56 14.13 2.33 8.91
C HIS A 56 13.39 1.04 8.56
N SER A 57 13.29 0.74 7.26
CA SER A 57 12.73 -0.53 6.77
C SER A 57 13.75 -1.68 6.71
N GLY A 58 15.05 -1.40 6.92
CA GLY A 58 16.14 -2.38 6.73
C GLY A 58 16.07 -3.64 7.61
N ASP A 59 15.39 -3.55 8.75
CA ASP A 59 15.24 -4.69 9.67
C ASP A 59 14.27 -5.75 9.12
N TYR A 60 13.34 -5.36 8.25
CA TYR A 60 12.29 -6.23 7.71
C TYR A 60 12.14 -6.20 6.19
N ALA A 61 13.01 -5.47 5.49
CA ALA A 61 12.98 -5.36 4.04
C ALA A 61 14.40 -5.38 3.46
N ASP A 62 14.57 -6.06 2.33
CA ASP A 62 15.81 -6.04 1.54
C ASP A 62 15.59 -5.29 0.22
N PRO A 63 16.58 -4.53 -0.28
CA PRO A 63 16.53 -3.94 -1.62
C PRO A 63 16.23 -4.99 -2.69
N LEU A 64 15.24 -4.76 -3.54
CA LEU A 64 14.88 -5.68 -4.62
C LEU A 64 15.60 -5.31 -5.93
N GLY A 65 16.85 -5.76 -6.03
CA GLY A 65 17.66 -5.56 -7.24
C GLY A 65 17.69 -4.10 -7.70
N GLU A 66 17.47 -3.88 -9.00
CA GLU A 66 17.44 -2.53 -9.61
C GLU A 66 16.02 -1.92 -9.65
N ASN A 67 15.02 -2.57 -9.02
CA ASN A 67 13.65 -2.08 -9.03
C ASN A 67 13.54 -0.79 -8.20
N THR A 68 13.05 0.26 -8.85
CA THR A 68 12.95 1.59 -8.26
C THR A 68 11.62 2.25 -8.60
N TRP A 69 11.12 2.99 -7.63
CA TRP A 69 10.02 3.94 -7.81
C TRP A 69 10.50 5.15 -8.64
N PRO A 70 9.72 5.63 -9.62
CA PRO A 70 10.10 6.76 -10.47
C PRO A 70 9.95 8.10 -9.72
N VAL A 71 10.93 8.42 -8.88
CA VAL A 71 10.93 9.64 -8.05
C VAL A 71 10.92 10.96 -8.84
N GLU A 72 11.31 10.93 -10.12
CA GLU A 72 11.19 12.09 -11.00
C GLU A 72 9.73 12.38 -11.39
N THR A 73 8.87 11.35 -11.39
CA THR A 73 7.43 11.47 -11.64
C THR A 73 6.69 11.84 -10.35
N CYS A 74 6.98 11.12 -9.26
CA CYS A 74 6.40 11.40 -7.95
C CYS A 74 7.35 10.98 -6.84
N ARG A 75 7.75 11.93 -5.99
CA ARG A 75 8.58 11.65 -4.81
C ARG A 75 7.79 11.67 -3.51
N VAL A 76 6.76 12.50 -3.44
CA VAL A 76 5.88 12.68 -2.29
C VAL A 76 4.45 12.58 -2.81
N VAL A 77 3.67 11.65 -2.24
CA VAL A 77 2.30 11.35 -2.67
C VAL A 77 1.46 12.63 -2.72
N THR A 78 1.49 13.42 -1.64
CA THR A 78 0.63 14.59 -1.45
C THR A 78 1.02 15.81 -2.29
N GLU A 79 2.24 15.86 -2.81
CA GLU A 79 2.71 16.98 -3.63
C GLU A 79 2.28 16.86 -5.10
N ASN A 80 2.09 15.63 -5.60
CA ASN A 80 1.73 15.36 -6.98
C ASN A 80 0.87 14.10 -7.09
N LEU A 81 -0.44 14.27 -6.89
CA LEU A 81 -1.42 13.19 -6.93
C LEU A 81 -1.51 12.54 -8.33
N ASP A 82 -1.56 13.34 -9.39
CA ASP A 82 -1.62 12.83 -10.77
C ASP A 82 -0.34 12.05 -11.11
N GLY A 83 0.83 12.59 -10.73
CA GLY A 83 2.10 11.90 -10.91
C GLY A 83 2.21 10.62 -10.07
N PHE A 84 1.56 10.55 -8.91
CA PHE A 84 1.48 9.33 -8.12
C PHE A 84 0.71 8.24 -8.85
N VAL A 85 -0.45 8.56 -9.43
CA VAL A 85 -1.25 7.62 -10.23
C VAL A 85 -0.45 7.12 -11.43
N GLU A 86 0.18 8.01 -12.20
CA GLU A 86 1.00 7.65 -13.37
C GLU A 86 2.19 6.74 -12.98
N ALA A 87 2.87 7.07 -11.88
CA ALA A 87 3.97 6.27 -11.36
C ALA A 87 3.50 4.89 -10.90
N ALA A 88 2.36 4.82 -10.20
CA ALA A 88 1.76 3.59 -9.72
C ALA A 88 1.31 2.70 -10.90
N GLU A 89 0.67 3.24 -11.93
CA GLU A 89 0.32 2.49 -13.15
C GLU A 89 1.56 1.88 -13.79
N THR A 90 2.61 2.70 -13.96
CA THR A 90 3.88 2.25 -14.55
C THR A 90 4.49 1.13 -13.73
N VAL A 91 4.60 1.31 -12.41
CA VAL A 91 5.18 0.31 -11.50
C VAL A 91 4.35 -0.97 -11.53
N GLY A 92 3.03 -0.86 -11.42
CA GLY A 92 2.11 -1.99 -11.39
C GLY A 92 2.21 -2.89 -12.62
N HIS A 93 2.55 -2.33 -13.78
CA HIS A 93 2.70 -3.12 -15.01
C HIS A 93 4.10 -3.68 -15.26
N THR A 94 5.13 -3.13 -14.61
CA THR A 94 6.53 -3.35 -15.06
C THR A 94 7.47 -3.84 -13.97
N ARG A 95 7.08 -3.74 -12.70
CA ARG A 95 7.96 -4.00 -11.56
C ARG A 95 7.24 -4.85 -10.54
N ASP A 96 8.01 -5.67 -9.85
CA ASP A 96 7.58 -6.40 -8.67
C ASP A 96 8.28 -5.81 -7.44
N GLY A 97 7.73 -6.06 -6.26
CA GLY A 97 8.24 -5.57 -4.97
C GLY A 97 7.35 -4.53 -4.30
N ALA A 98 7.63 -4.32 -3.02
CA ALA A 98 6.95 -3.33 -2.20
C ALA A 98 7.56 -1.94 -2.38
N VAL A 99 6.69 -0.94 -2.38
CA VAL A 99 7.02 0.48 -2.31
C VAL A 99 6.81 0.95 -0.88
N ILE A 100 7.86 1.47 -0.26
CA ILE A 100 7.79 2.01 1.10
C ILE A 100 7.39 3.48 1.06
N ILE A 101 6.38 3.85 1.83
CA ILE A 101 5.87 5.22 1.96
C ILE A 101 5.91 5.60 3.44
N SER A 102 6.57 6.70 3.78
CA SER A 102 6.54 7.23 5.14
C SER A 102 5.19 7.91 5.43
N THR A 103 4.81 8.03 6.69
CA THR A 103 3.54 8.68 7.11
C THR A 103 3.39 10.14 6.67
N ASP A 104 4.47 10.80 6.26
CA ASP A 104 4.45 12.14 5.65
C ASP A 104 4.19 12.13 4.13
N GLY A 105 3.99 10.94 3.54
CA GLY A 105 3.77 10.74 2.11
C GLY A 105 5.05 10.58 1.28
N THR A 106 6.24 10.65 1.90
CA THR A 106 7.51 10.49 1.17
C THR A 106 7.69 9.05 0.70
N ILE A 107 8.01 8.86 -0.58
CA ILE A 107 8.20 7.55 -1.19
C ILE A 107 9.70 7.20 -1.24
N GLN A 108 10.06 6.01 -0.75
CA GLN A 108 11.41 5.49 -0.89
C GLN A 108 11.69 5.08 -2.35
N LYS A 109 12.76 5.63 -2.93
CA LYS A 109 13.15 5.31 -4.32
C LYS A 109 13.38 3.81 -4.54
N GLN A 110 14.06 3.15 -3.61
CA GLN A 110 14.39 1.73 -3.72
C GLN A 110 13.15 0.91 -3.39
N MET A 111 12.67 0.08 -4.33
CA MET A 111 11.66 -0.93 -4.04
C MET A 111 12.30 -2.10 -3.31
N VAL A 112 11.52 -2.76 -2.48
CA VAL A 112 12.03 -3.76 -1.54
C VAL A 112 11.28 -5.07 -1.61
N ARG A 113 11.95 -6.14 -1.21
CA ARG A 113 11.31 -7.39 -0.83
C ARG A 113 11.11 -7.37 0.67
N ILE A 114 9.87 -7.51 1.11
CA ILE A 114 9.55 -7.67 2.53
C ILE A 114 9.96 -9.08 2.96
N LYS A 115 10.68 -9.17 4.07
CA LYS A 115 11.08 -10.44 4.69
C LYS A 115 9.85 -11.07 5.31
N SER A 116 9.59 -12.34 4.98
CA SER A 116 8.55 -13.09 5.69
C SER A 116 8.96 -13.19 7.15
N GLN A 117 7.99 -13.05 8.05
CA GLN A 117 8.26 -13.25 9.47
C GLN A 117 8.59 -14.72 9.78
N SER A 118 8.24 -15.65 8.89
CA SER A 118 8.69 -17.05 8.93
C SER A 118 10.21 -17.19 8.94
N ASP A 119 10.94 -16.24 8.32
CA ASP A 119 12.40 -16.24 8.25
C ASP A 119 13.05 -15.62 9.50
N SER A 120 12.26 -14.98 10.37
CA SER A 120 12.73 -14.45 11.64
C SER A 120 12.33 -15.38 12.80
N GLU A 121 13.30 -15.85 13.58
CA GLU A 121 13.11 -16.83 14.67
C GLU A 121 12.22 -16.34 15.84
N LYS A 122 11.54 -15.20 15.71
CA LYS A 122 10.69 -14.60 16.74
C LYS A 122 9.24 -14.49 16.24
N ARG A 123 8.47 -15.57 16.40
CA ARG A 123 7.01 -15.46 16.42
C ARG A 123 6.59 -14.87 17.77
N THR A 124 6.07 -13.65 17.77
CA THR A 124 5.45 -13.03 18.96
C THR A 124 4.03 -13.57 19.12
N ALA A 125 3.45 -13.53 20.34
CA ALA A 125 2.08 -13.98 20.60
C ALA A 125 1.02 -13.29 19.72
N GLU A 126 1.24 -12.03 19.32
CA GLU A 126 0.38 -11.28 18.40
C GLU A 126 0.39 -11.88 16.98
N ASN A 127 1.49 -12.53 16.58
CA ASN A 127 1.62 -13.16 15.25
C ASN A 127 0.86 -14.50 15.15
N GLU A 128 0.57 -15.15 16.28
CA GLU A 128 -0.21 -16.39 16.30
C GLU A 128 -1.72 -16.14 16.11
N ALA A 129 -2.16 -14.88 16.20
CA ALA A 129 -3.55 -14.47 16.02
C ALA A 129 -3.91 -14.08 14.58
N VAL A 130 -2.94 -14.00 13.67
CA VAL A 130 -3.18 -13.61 12.26
C VAL A 130 -3.96 -14.71 11.54
N GLU A 131 -5.16 -14.37 11.07
CA GLU A 131 -5.99 -15.25 10.26
C GLU A 131 -5.63 -15.14 8.77
N TYR A 132 -5.25 -16.26 8.16
CA TYR A 132 -4.96 -16.34 6.73
C TYR A 132 -6.18 -16.82 5.96
N ALA A 133 -6.49 -16.17 4.84
CA ALA A 133 -7.55 -16.61 3.95
C ALA A 133 -7.01 -17.46 2.78
N ASP A 134 -7.81 -18.41 2.31
CA ASP A 134 -7.42 -19.37 1.27
C ASP A 134 -7.10 -18.71 -0.10
N TRP A 135 -7.58 -17.49 -0.33
CA TRP A 135 -7.32 -16.73 -1.55
C TRP A 135 -5.97 -16.00 -1.53
N MET A 136 -5.32 -15.90 -0.37
CA MET A 136 -4.09 -15.11 -0.20
C MET A 136 -2.90 -15.75 -0.92
N GLY A 137 -2.51 -15.15 -2.05
CA GLY A 137 -1.20 -15.38 -2.67
C GLY A 137 -0.03 -14.78 -1.88
N THR A 138 1.20 -15.02 -2.34
CA THR A 138 2.46 -14.60 -1.67
C THR A 138 2.51 -13.13 -1.27
N LYS A 139 1.98 -12.23 -2.11
CA LYS A 139 1.94 -10.78 -1.86
C LYS A 139 1.02 -10.45 -0.66
N HIS A 140 -0.16 -11.05 -0.61
CA HIS A 140 -1.12 -10.87 0.48
C HIS A 140 -0.60 -11.47 1.80
N LEU A 141 0.01 -12.66 1.75
CA LEU A 141 0.66 -13.27 2.92
C LEU A 141 1.79 -12.38 3.45
N SER A 142 2.59 -11.79 2.57
CA SER A 142 3.60 -10.81 2.98
C SER A 142 2.99 -9.56 3.60
N ALA A 143 1.85 -9.09 3.08
CA ALA A 143 1.19 -7.87 3.54
C ALA A 143 0.56 -8.05 4.94
N ILE A 144 -0.15 -9.16 5.17
CA ILE A 144 -0.72 -9.45 6.50
C ILE A 144 0.40 -9.66 7.54
N GLU A 145 1.47 -10.38 7.19
CA GLU A 145 2.62 -10.59 8.09
C GLU A 145 3.38 -9.30 8.40
N VAL A 146 3.47 -8.35 7.46
CA VAL A 146 4.17 -7.08 7.72
C VAL A 146 3.29 -6.11 8.51
N SER A 147 1.96 -6.21 8.38
CA SER A 147 1.01 -5.31 9.03
C SER A 147 0.98 -5.36 10.56
N VAL A 148 1.45 -6.46 11.17
CA VAL A 148 1.54 -6.60 12.64
C VAL A 148 2.77 -5.92 13.24
N ARG A 149 3.65 -5.33 12.42
CA ARG A 149 4.86 -4.66 12.91
C ARG A 149 4.50 -3.27 13.43
N GLU A 150 5.05 -2.90 14.59
CA GLU A 150 4.80 -1.59 15.22
C GLU A 150 5.17 -0.41 14.31
N GLU A 151 6.14 -0.60 13.40
CA GLU A 151 6.56 0.43 12.45
C GLU A 151 5.66 0.57 11.23
N VAL A 152 4.72 -0.36 11.02
CA VAL A 152 3.87 -0.43 9.84
C VAL A 152 2.46 0.02 10.21
N VAL A 153 1.98 1.03 9.51
CA VAL A 153 0.63 1.57 9.71
C VAL A 153 -0.39 0.81 8.85
N ALA A 154 0.01 0.52 7.61
CA ALA A 154 -0.85 -0.16 6.65
C ALA A 154 0.00 -0.81 5.56
N ALA A 155 -0.46 -1.94 5.05
CA ALA A 155 0.00 -2.50 3.79
C ALA A 155 -1.18 -2.57 2.81
N ILE A 156 -0.96 -2.19 1.55
CA ILE A 156 -2.01 -2.10 0.53
C ILE A 156 -1.55 -2.89 -0.69
N THR A 157 -2.39 -3.78 -1.20
CA THR A 157 -2.04 -4.64 -2.34
C THR A 157 -3.06 -4.58 -3.47
N LEU A 158 -2.58 -4.72 -4.70
CA LEU A 158 -3.37 -5.05 -5.88
C LEU A 158 -2.91 -6.39 -6.46
N SER A 159 -3.87 -7.31 -6.60
CA SER A 159 -3.66 -8.62 -7.21
C SER A 159 -3.62 -8.54 -8.74
N GLU A 160 -2.53 -9.03 -9.32
CA GLU A 160 -2.34 -9.17 -10.77
C GLU A 160 -3.27 -10.21 -11.39
N GLU A 161 -3.90 -11.05 -10.58
CA GLU A 161 -4.69 -12.18 -11.06
C GLU A 161 -6.17 -11.80 -11.27
N ASN A 162 -6.70 -10.89 -10.46
CA ASN A 162 -8.14 -10.63 -10.43
C ASN A 162 -8.51 -9.18 -10.05
N GLY A 163 -7.52 -8.30 -9.87
CA GLY A 163 -7.76 -6.91 -9.53
C GLY A 163 -8.32 -6.69 -8.13
N ARG A 164 -8.27 -7.72 -7.26
CA ARG A 164 -8.62 -7.58 -5.84
C ARG A 164 -7.68 -6.58 -5.19
N MET A 165 -8.28 -5.61 -4.51
CA MET A 165 -7.57 -4.66 -3.68
C MET A 165 -7.74 -5.08 -2.22
N SER A 166 -6.69 -4.96 -1.43
CA SER A 166 -6.73 -5.29 -0.01
C SER A 166 -5.89 -4.31 0.79
N VAL A 167 -6.40 -3.94 1.96
CA VAL A 167 -5.73 -3.11 2.97
C VAL A 167 -5.52 -3.96 4.22
N PHE A 168 -4.31 -3.95 4.76
CA PHE A 168 -3.90 -4.77 5.90
C PHE A 168 -3.40 -3.85 7.03
N GLN A 169 -3.96 -4.00 8.22
CA GLN A 169 -3.63 -3.19 9.40
C GLN A 169 -3.71 -4.07 10.65
N ASP A 170 -2.68 -4.02 11.50
CA ASP A 170 -2.66 -4.71 12.79
C ASP A 170 -2.99 -6.23 12.73
N GLY A 171 -2.65 -6.89 11.61
CA GLY A 171 -2.94 -8.31 11.41
C GLY A 171 -4.39 -8.62 11.01
N GLU A 172 -5.19 -7.60 10.73
CA GLU A 172 -6.51 -7.67 10.10
C GLU A 172 -6.44 -7.17 8.65
N TYR A 173 -7.49 -7.44 7.87
CA TYR A 173 -7.59 -6.98 6.50
C TYR A 173 -9.01 -6.64 6.07
N ASP A 174 -9.12 -5.60 5.26
CA ASP A 174 -10.27 -5.34 4.40
C ASP A 174 -9.89 -5.72 2.97
N ASP A 175 -10.76 -6.45 2.28
CA ASP A 175 -10.57 -6.79 0.88
C ASP A 175 -11.81 -6.46 0.05
N TYR A 176 -11.54 -6.04 -1.18
CA TYR A 176 -12.54 -5.60 -2.13
C TYR A 176 -12.29 -6.33 -3.44
N GLN A 177 -13.24 -7.18 -3.83
CA GLN A 177 -13.25 -7.75 -5.17
C GLN A 177 -13.50 -6.66 -6.18
N ARG A 178 -13.07 -6.90 -7.42
CA ARG A 178 -13.19 -5.91 -8.50
C ARG A 178 -14.63 -5.39 -8.68
N ASP A 179 -15.63 -6.24 -8.52
CA ASP A 179 -17.05 -5.89 -8.65
C ASP A 179 -17.60 -5.09 -7.45
N GLU A 180 -16.84 -5.04 -6.36
CA GLU A 180 -17.15 -4.25 -5.16
C GLU A 180 -16.49 -2.85 -5.20
N LEU A 181 -15.51 -2.65 -6.10
CA LEU A 181 -14.84 -1.38 -6.34
C LEU A 181 -15.79 -0.36 -7.00
N GLY A 182 -15.65 0.91 -6.64
CA GLY A 182 -16.46 2.04 -7.07
C GLY A 182 -17.76 2.20 -6.29
N GLY A 183 -17.95 1.41 -5.22
CA GLY A 183 -19.08 1.51 -4.30
C GLY A 183 -19.08 2.79 -3.46
N VAL A 184 -20.23 3.10 -2.83
CA VAL A 184 -20.30 4.21 -1.86
C VAL A 184 -19.37 3.91 -0.69
N TRP A 185 -18.42 4.81 -0.44
CA TRP A 185 -17.47 4.75 0.68
C TRP A 185 -18.19 4.37 1.98
N ARG A 186 -17.74 3.28 2.60
CA ARG A 186 -18.18 2.86 3.93
C ARG A 186 -16.99 3.04 4.86
N PRO A 187 -16.89 4.16 5.60
CA PRO A 187 -15.99 4.18 6.73
C PRO A 187 -16.52 3.14 7.72
N THR A 188 -15.70 2.15 8.03
CA THR A 188 -15.94 1.26 9.17
C THR A 188 -15.96 2.13 10.43
N ASP A 189 -17.06 2.05 11.17
CA ASP A 189 -17.32 2.75 12.46
C ASP A 189 -16.33 2.33 13.56
#